data_AF-A0A1Z4ENG1-F1
#
_entry.id   AF-A0A1Z4ENG1-F1
#
_cell.length_a   1.000
_cell.length_b   1.000
_cell.length_c   1.000
_cell.angle_alpha   90.00
_cell.angle_beta   90.00
_cell.angle_gamma   90.00
#
_symmetry.space_group_name_H-M   'P 1'
#
loop_
_entity.id
_entity.type
_entity.pdbx_description
1 polymer ?
#
loop_
_entity_poly.entity_id
_entity_poly.type
_entity_poly.pdbx_seq_one_letter_code
_entity_poly.pdbx_strand_id
1 'polypeptide(L)'
;MSILGWGSSLSATSLTVPKTWDDITPEWMSAALAADFPGVQVETVGVELRDDGTNRRARLGVTYSGGAGPATVFVKAADPAHKALIRLTSGMFHEPRLFT
;
A
#
# COMPACT_ATOMS: atom_id res chain seq x y z
N MET A 1 36.78 -22.22 15.72
CA MET A 1 35.54 -22.71 15.09
C MET A 1 34.50 -21.61 15.24
N SER A 2 34.29 -20.84 14.17
CA SER A 2 33.49 -19.60 14.17
C SER A 2 32.00 -19.92 14.04
N ILE A 3 31.16 -19.38 14.92
CA ILE A 3 29.71 -19.31 14.71
C ILE A 3 29.42 -17.98 14.02
N LEU A 4 28.94 -18.07 12.78
CA LEU A 4 28.55 -16.95 11.92
C LEU A 4 27.49 -16.10 12.62
N GLY A 5 27.76 -14.80 12.69
CA GLY A 5 26.86 -13.79 13.22
C GLY A 5 25.55 -13.77 12.44
N TRP A 6 24.44 -13.75 13.17
CA TRP A 6 23.16 -13.35 12.61
C TRP A 6 23.28 -11.91 12.12
N GLY A 7 23.13 -11.72 10.82
CA GLY A 7 23.13 -10.41 10.19
C GLY A 7 22.12 -9.51 10.90
N SER A 8 22.58 -8.31 11.26
CA SER A 8 21.79 -7.28 11.89
C SER A 8 20.48 -7.08 11.12
N SER A 9 19.36 -7.46 11.74
CA SER A 9 18.03 -7.08 11.27
C SER A 9 18.00 -5.55 11.19
N LEU A 10 17.98 -5.00 9.99
CA LEU A 10 17.69 -3.58 9.77
C LEU A 10 16.32 -3.32 10.41
N SER A 11 16.32 -2.56 11.50
CA SER A 11 15.10 -2.12 12.16
C SER A 11 14.26 -1.41 11.11
N ALA A 12 13.10 -1.96 10.77
CA ALA A 12 12.11 -1.23 9.97
C ALA A 12 11.89 0.11 10.67
N THR A 13 12.31 1.21 10.03
CA THR A 13 11.94 2.55 10.46
C THR A 13 10.45 2.53 10.71
N SER A 14 9.99 3.00 11.87
CA SER A 14 8.56 3.03 12.20
C SER A 14 7.86 3.97 11.23
N LEU A 15 7.43 3.43 10.09
CA LEU A 15 6.82 4.17 9.02
C LEU A 15 5.40 4.53 9.45
N THR A 16 5.07 5.82 9.42
CA THR A 16 3.71 6.26 9.72
C THR A 16 2.76 5.73 8.66
N VAL A 17 1.66 5.11 9.09
CA VAL A 17 0.63 4.61 8.16
C VAL A 17 -0.10 5.80 7.50
N PRO A 18 -0.13 5.88 6.16
CA PRO A 18 -0.85 6.90 5.41
C PRO A 18 -2.34 6.92 5.76
N LYS A 19 -2.93 8.12 5.85
CA LYS A 19 -4.36 8.29 6.16
C LYS A 19 -5.21 8.42 4.89
N THR A 20 -4.61 8.98 3.84
CA THR A 20 -5.22 9.14 2.53
C THR A 20 -4.34 8.49 1.46
N TRP A 21 -4.88 8.34 0.26
CA TRP A 21 -4.11 7.83 -0.87
C TRP A 21 -2.99 8.79 -1.29
N ASP A 22 -3.20 10.10 -1.14
CA ASP A 22 -2.23 11.13 -1.52
C ASP A 22 -1.04 11.17 -0.56
N ASP A 23 -1.20 10.66 0.67
CA ASP A 23 -0.11 10.48 1.63
C ASP A 23 0.83 9.32 1.24
N ILE A 24 0.48 8.51 0.25
CA ILE A 24 1.34 7.45 -0.28
C ILE A 24 2.27 8.07 -1.34
N THR A 25 3.36 8.66 -0.87
CA THR A 25 4.36 9.30 -1.74
C THR A 25 5.42 8.30 -2.25
N PRO A 26 6.19 8.62 -3.30
CA PRO A 26 7.33 7.81 -3.73
C PRO A 26 8.34 7.55 -2.62
N GLU A 27 8.63 8.54 -1.78
CA GLU A 27 9.56 8.41 -0.66
C GLU A 27 9.02 7.43 0.40
N TRP A 28 7.73 7.54 0.72
CA TRP A 28 7.07 6.63 1.64
C TRP A 28 7.07 5.19 1.08
N MET A 29 6.75 5.01 -0.20
CA MET A 29 6.73 3.69 -0.85
C MET A 29 8.14 3.08 -0.92
N SER A 30 9.18 3.88 -1.18
CA SER A 30 10.57 3.43 -1.17
C SER A 30 10.95 2.88 0.21
N ALA A 31 10.60 3.61 1.27
CA ALA A 31 10.86 3.17 2.65
C ALA A 31 10.03 1.95 3.04
N ALA A 32 8.78 1.84 2.58
CA ALA A 32 7.92 0.68 2.82
C ALA A 32 8.47 -0.60 2.14
N LEU A 33 9.01 -0.48 0.92
CA LEU A 33 9.57 -1.60 0.17
C LEU A 33 11.00 -1.97 0.60
N ALA A 34 11.75 -1.06 1.25
CA ALA A 34 13.16 -1.25 1.55
C ALA A 34 13.48 -2.48 2.42
N ALA A 35 12.50 -2.99 3.19
CA ALA A 35 12.66 -4.20 3.99
C ALA A 35 12.88 -5.45 3.12
N ASP A 36 12.14 -5.55 2.00
CA ASP A 36 12.21 -6.69 1.07
C ASP A 36 13.05 -6.39 -0.18
N PHE A 37 13.19 -5.10 -0.53
CA PHE A 37 13.94 -4.61 -1.70
C PHE A 37 14.98 -3.55 -1.26
N PRO A 38 16.11 -3.96 -0.65
CA PRO A 38 17.09 -3.02 -0.11
C PRO A 38 17.63 -2.06 -1.18
N GLY A 39 17.63 -0.76 -0.88
CA GLY A 39 18.15 0.29 -1.76
C GLY A 39 17.22 0.72 -2.89
N VAL A 40 15.99 0.19 -2.95
CA VAL A 40 14.98 0.59 -3.95
C VAL A 40 14.64 2.08 -3.87
N GLN A 41 14.49 2.72 -5.03
CA GLN A 41 14.06 4.10 -5.18
C GLN A 41 12.87 4.15 -6.12
N VAL A 42 11.69 4.40 -5.55
CA VAL A 42 10.45 4.61 -6.30
C VAL A 42 10.49 5.99 -6.94
N GLU A 43 10.18 6.05 -8.23
CA GLU A 43 10.02 7.31 -8.97
C GLU A 43 8.58 7.79 -8.93
N THR A 44 7.63 6.91 -9.27
CA THR A 44 6.20 7.23 -9.25
C THR A 44 5.41 6.14 -8.55
N VAL A 45 4.36 6.57 -7.86
CA VAL A 45 3.31 5.72 -7.33
C VAL A 45 1.97 6.38 -7.64
N GLY A 46 1.02 5.61 -8.18
CA GLY A 46 -0.26 6.16 -8.60
C GLY A 46 -1.37 5.12 -8.55
N VAL A 47 -2.60 5.58 -8.32
CA VAL A 47 -3.76 4.69 -8.28
C VAL A 47 -4.18 4.30 -9.70
N GLU A 48 -4.11 3.01 -10.01
CA GLU A 48 -4.56 2.45 -11.30
C GLU A 48 -6.02 2.03 -11.26
N LEU A 49 -6.46 1.46 -10.14
CA LEU A 49 -7.84 0.99 -9.95
C LEU A 49 -8.29 1.28 -8.52
N ARG A 50 -9.53 1.77 -8.37
CA ARG A 50 -10.22 1.89 -7.08
C ARG A 50 -11.42 0.96 -7.06
N ASP A 51 -11.52 0.17 -6.00
CA ASP A 51 -12.64 -0.72 -5.72
C ASP A 51 -13.10 -0.47 -4.27
N ASP A 52 -14.10 0.40 -4.14
CA ASP A 52 -14.67 0.84 -2.86
C ASP A 52 -16.03 0.13 -2.62
N GLY A 53 -15.96 -1.16 -2.28
CA GLY A 53 -17.09 -1.96 -1.81
C GLY A 53 -17.30 -1.83 -0.29
N THR A 54 -17.55 -2.94 0.42
CA THR A 54 -17.51 -2.96 1.91
C THR A 54 -16.13 -2.58 2.47
N ASN A 55 -15.08 -2.76 1.68
CA ASN A 55 -13.73 -2.28 1.99
C ASN A 55 -13.32 -1.27 0.94
N ARG A 56 -12.53 -0.27 1.34
CA ARG A 56 -11.90 0.66 0.42
C ARG A 56 -10.56 0.10 -0.03
N ARG A 57 -10.41 -0.25 -1.31
CA ARG A 57 -9.21 -0.89 -1.86
C ARG A 57 -8.74 -0.13 -3.10
N ALA A 58 -7.42 -0.06 -3.25
CA ALA A 58 -6.82 0.46 -4.48
C ALA A 58 -5.68 -0.44 -4.94
N ARG A 59 -5.54 -0.55 -6.26
CA ARG A 59 -4.34 -1.06 -6.93
C ARG A 59 -3.47 0.15 -7.28
N LEU A 60 -2.22 0.12 -6.86
CA LEU A 60 -1.24 1.16 -7.18
C LEU A 60 -0.22 0.63 -8.15
N GLY A 61 0.03 1.37 -9.22
CA GLY A 61 1.18 1.19 -10.10
C GLY A 61 2.41 1.86 -9.50
N VAL A 62 3.58 1.24 -9.69
CA VAL A 62 4.86 1.72 -9.15
C VAL A 62 5.93 1.69 -10.25
N THR A 63 6.65 2.80 -10.42
CA THR A 63 7.85 2.86 -11.26
C THR A 63 9.07 3.21 -10.41
N TYR A 64 10.27 2.90 -10.91
CA TYR A 64 11.51 3.00 -10.15
C TYR A 64 12.55 3.81 -10.90
N SER A 65 13.22 4.71 -10.18
CA SER A 65 14.41 5.42 -10.67
C SER A 65 15.70 4.66 -10.35
N GLY A 66 15.64 3.72 -9.40
CA GLY A 66 16.76 2.86 -9.02
C GLY A 66 16.32 1.59 -8.29
N GLY A 67 17.02 0.48 -8.54
CA GLY A 67 16.63 -0.83 -8.05
C GLY A 67 15.41 -1.40 -8.79
N ALA A 68 14.81 -2.45 -8.22
CA ALA A 68 13.62 -3.09 -8.77
C ALA A 68 12.74 -3.63 -7.64
N GLY A 69 11.44 -3.69 -7.90
CA GLY A 69 10.43 -4.18 -6.97
C GLY A 69 9.14 -4.53 -7.72
N PRO A 70 8.02 -4.73 -7.00
CA PRO A 70 6.74 -5.05 -7.63
C PRO A 70 6.23 -3.89 -8.49
N ALA A 71 5.85 -4.17 -9.74
CA ALA A 71 5.21 -3.16 -10.60
C ALA A 71 3.84 -2.69 -10.06
N THR A 72 3.23 -3.47 -9.17
CA THR A 72 1.90 -3.21 -8.64
C THR A 72 1.81 -3.62 -7.17
N VAL A 73 1.18 -2.79 -6.35
CA VAL A 73 0.84 -3.10 -4.95
C VAL A 73 -0.66 -2.89 -4.69
N PHE A 74 -1.21 -3.59 -3.70
CA PHE A 74 -2.59 -3.43 -3.28
C PHE A 74 -2.64 -2.79 -1.89
N VAL A 75 -3.47 -1.76 -1.75
CA VAL A 75 -3.68 -1.06 -0.48
C VAL A 75 -5.12 -1.13 -0.05
N LYS A 76 -5.34 -1.10 1.26
CA LYS A 76 -6.66 -1.08 1.88
C LYS A 76 -6.75 0.10 2.84
N ALA A 77 -7.78 0.92 2.69
CA ALA A 77 -8.03 2.05 3.58
C ALA A 77 -9.11 1.71 4.60
N ALA A 78 -9.03 2.40 5.74
CA ALA A 78 -10.07 2.46 6.73
C ALA A 78 -10.57 3.91 6.84
N ASP A 79 -11.83 4.12 6.48
CA ASP A 79 -12.51 5.41 6.61
C ASP A 79 -13.71 5.24 7.58
N PRO A 80 -13.73 5.93 8.74
CA PRO A 80 -14.84 5.87 9.68
C PRO A 80 -16.20 6.26 9.08
N ALA A 81 -16.23 7.21 8.14
CA ALA A 81 -17.46 7.62 7.47
C ALA A 81 -17.98 6.50 6.56
N HIS A 82 -17.08 5.81 5.86
CA HIS A 82 -17.41 4.63 5.05
C HIS A 82 -18.00 3.49 5.91
N LYS A 83 -17.44 3.26 7.11
CA LYS A 83 -17.98 2.28 8.06
C LYS A 83 -19.40 2.65 8.53
N ALA A 84 -19.67 3.93 8.77
CA ALA A 84 -21.01 4.39 9.15
C ALA A 84 -22.02 4.17 8.01
N LEU A 85 -21.63 4.46 6.76
CA LEU A 85 -22.46 4.21 5.58
C LEU A 85 -22.79 2.73 5.39
N ILE A 86 -21.80 1.83 5.51
CA ILE A 86 -22.02 0.38 5.45
C ILE A 86 -23.03 -0.06 6.51
N ARG A 87 -22.90 0.44 7.74
CA ARG A 87 -23.81 0.11 8.84
C ARG A 87 -25.25 0.54 8.57
N LEU A 88 -25.46 1.69 7.93
CA LEU A 88 -26.78 2.22 7.63
C LEU A 88 -27.43 1.56 6.41
N THR A 89 -26.62 1.13 5.44
CA THR A 89 -27.10 0.67 4.14
C THR A 89 -27.04 -0.85 3.97
N SER A 90 -26.50 -1.57 4.97
CA SER A 90 -26.17 -2.99 4.88
C SER A 90 -25.34 -3.36 3.64
N GLY A 91 -24.59 -2.40 3.09
CA GLY A 91 -23.80 -2.59 1.87
C GLY A 91 -24.58 -2.52 0.55
N MET A 92 -25.87 -2.18 0.57
CA MET A 92 -26.76 -2.21 -0.61
C MET A 92 -26.34 -1.28 -1.77
N PHE A 93 -25.59 -0.21 -1.51
CA PHE A 93 -25.13 0.72 -2.54
C PHE A 93 -23.71 0.43 -3.07
N HIS A 94 -23.10 -0.68 -2.65
CA HIS A 94 -21.70 -0.98 -2.90
C HIS A 94 -21.46 -2.21 -3.78
N GLU A 95 -22.48 -2.70 -4.48
CA GLU A 95 -22.27 -3.66 -5.56
C GLU A 95 -21.37 -3.00 -6.62
N PRO A 96 -20.12 -3.47 -6.79
CA PRO A 96 -19.29 -3.02 -7.89
C PRO A 96 -20.04 -3.33 -9.18
N ARG A 97 -19.82 -2.58 -10.26
CA ARG A 97 -20.18 -3.04 -11.59
C ARG A 97 -19.41 -4.35 -11.85
N LEU A 98 -19.99 -5.47 -11.44
CA LEU A 98 -19.44 -6.82 -11.51
C LEU A 98 -19.45 -7.36 -12.94
N PHE A 99 -20.06 -6.62 -13.86
CA PHE A 99 -20.10 -6.92 -15.28
C PHE A 99 -19.74 -5.67 -16.09
N THR A 100 -18.63 -5.74 -16.81
CA THR A 100 -18.37 -5.06 -18.08
C THR A 100 -17.51 -5.98 -18.91
#